data_AF-A0A1X0D5U3-F1
#
_entry.id   AF-A0A1X0D5U3-F1
#
_cell.length_a   1.000
_cell.length_b   1.000
_cell.length_c   1.000
_cell.angle_alpha   90.00
_cell.angle_beta   90.00
_cell.angle_gamma   90.00
#
_symmetry.space_group_name_H-M   'P 1'
#
loop_
_entity.id
_entity.type
_entity.pdbx_description
1 polymer ?
#
loop_
_entity_poly.entity_id
_entity_poly.type
_entity_poly.pdbx_seq_one_letter_code
_entity_poly.pdbx_strand_id
1 'polypeptide(L)'
;MRRFVTASGRLWHGRASRATIAALLLTSGALAGLPPAYAISPPTVDPAAVPPDGPPGPPAPMKQNSYCTEVGVLPGTDFRLQPRYMDMLNLQEAWQFGRGAGQKVAVIDTGVTPHPRFPHLIPGGDYIMSGDGLSDCDAHGTIVASVIGAAPASGATAPPAAPRKPVTIPTTEPPPKAPPPQTVTLSPLPQTVTMVPPPPEGPPGPFGAPPAPPPA
;
A
#
# COMPACT_ATOMS: atom_id res chain seq x y z
N MET A 1 35.25 -82.74 -13.06
CA MET A 1 33.91 -82.60 -13.67
C MET A 1 33.12 -81.51 -12.93
N ARG A 2 32.43 -80.64 -13.69
CA ARG A 2 31.43 -79.61 -13.29
C ARG A 2 31.99 -78.31 -12.64
N ARG A 3 31.52 -77.10 -12.96
CA ARG A 3 30.61 -76.56 -13.99
C ARG A 3 30.92 -75.05 -14.07
N PHE A 4 31.05 -74.51 -15.28
CA PHE A 4 30.96 -73.08 -15.54
C PHE A 4 29.56 -72.58 -15.20
N VAL A 5 29.44 -71.50 -14.44
CA VAL A 5 28.25 -70.64 -14.44
C VAL A 5 28.63 -69.39 -15.21
N THR A 6 28.23 -69.33 -16.48
CA THR A 6 28.26 -68.13 -17.29
C THR A 6 27.13 -67.20 -16.84
N ALA A 7 27.41 -66.28 -15.93
CA ALA A 7 26.50 -65.16 -15.67
C ALA A 7 26.62 -64.16 -16.82
N SER A 8 25.47 -63.83 -17.42
CA SER A 8 25.32 -63.11 -18.68
C SER A 8 25.63 -61.62 -18.55
N GLY A 9 26.90 -61.21 -18.70
CA GLY A 9 27.29 -59.78 -18.72
C GLY A 9 26.73 -58.99 -19.92
N ARG A 10 26.38 -59.66 -21.03
CA ARG A 10 25.97 -58.99 -22.28
C ARG A 10 24.57 -58.35 -22.26
N LEU A 11 23.65 -58.79 -21.40
CA LEU A 11 22.28 -58.26 -21.36
C LEU A 11 22.17 -56.95 -20.56
N TRP A 12 23.10 -56.70 -19.63
CA TRP A 12 23.06 -55.51 -18.77
C TRP A 12 23.54 -54.24 -19.51
N HIS A 13 24.60 -54.36 -20.31
CA HIS A 13 25.14 -53.25 -21.11
C HIS A 13 24.15 -52.74 -22.18
N GLY A 14 23.40 -53.64 -22.83
CA GLY A 14 22.42 -53.24 -23.86
C GLY A 14 21.18 -52.53 -23.32
N ARG A 15 20.77 -52.80 -22.07
CA ARG A 15 19.63 -52.12 -21.44
C ARG A 15 20.00 -50.75 -20.89
N ALA A 16 21.21 -50.59 -20.36
CA ALA A 16 21.74 -49.31 -19.90
C ALA A 16 21.88 -48.31 -21.05
N SER A 17 22.46 -48.73 -22.20
CA SER A 17 22.63 -47.86 -23.36
C SER A 17 21.31 -47.41 -24.00
N ARG A 18 20.30 -48.27 -24.04
CA ARG A 18 18.97 -47.92 -24.58
C ARG A 18 18.22 -46.98 -23.64
N ALA A 19 18.35 -47.15 -22.32
CA ALA A 19 17.77 -46.24 -21.34
C ALA A 19 18.41 -44.84 -21.40
N THR A 20 19.74 -44.74 -21.58
CA THR A 20 20.42 -43.46 -21.75
C THR A 20 20.03 -42.73 -23.04
N ILE A 21 19.86 -43.45 -24.15
CA ILE A 21 19.45 -42.84 -25.43
C ILE A 21 17.99 -42.35 -25.33
N ALA A 22 17.10 -43.14 -24.74
CA ALA A 22 15.70 -42.73 -24.54
C ALA A 22 15.59 -41.51 -23.62
N ALA A 23 16.38 -41.46 -22.53
CA ALA A 23 16.42 -40.31 -21.63
C ALA A 23 16.94 -39.03 -22.32
N LEU A 24 18.01 -39.14 -23.14
CA LEU A 24 18.52 -38.04 -23.94
C LEU A 24 17.45 -37.49 -24.90
N LEU A 25 16.78 -38.37 -25.66
CA LEU A 25 15.73 -37.95 -26.61
C LEU A 25 14.52 -37.29 -25.91
N LEU A 26 14.09 -37.81 -24.75
CA LEU A 26 13.00 -37.22 -23.95
C LEU A 26 13.37 -35.85 -23.39
N THR A 27 14.61 -35.66 -22.92
CA THR A 27 15.08 -34.36 -22.38
C THR A 27 15.29 -33.32 -23.47
N SER A 28 15.77 -33.70 -24.66
CA SER A 28 15.94 -32.77 -25.78
C SER A 28 14.60 -32.24 -26.32
N GLY A 29 13.57 -33.09 -26.35
CA GLY A 29 12.21 -32.68 -26.73
C GLY A 29 11.55 -31.72 -25.74
N ALA A 30 11.86 -31.83 -24.45
CA ALA A 30 11.29 -30.98 -23.40
C ALA A 30 11.85 -29.54 -23.39
N LEU A 31 13.03 -29.29 -23.98
CA LEU A 31 13.60 -27.95 -24.11
C LEU A 31 13.33 -27.29 -25.48
N ALA A 32 12.96 -28.06 -26.50
CA ALA A 32 12.63 -27.54 -27.81
C ALA A 32 11.25 -26.86 -27.79
N GLY A 33 11.24 -25.53 -27.74
CA GLY A 33 10.00 -24.73 -27.75
C GLY A 33 9.69 -23.99 -26.45
N LEU A 34 10.57 -24.03 -25.45
CA LEU A 34 10.49 -23.08 -24.33
C LEU A 34 10.70 -21.66 -24.87
N PRO A 35 9.82 -20.70 -24.56
CA PRO A 35 10.04 -19.32 -24.94
C PRO A 35 11.35 -18.83 -24.31
N PRO A 36 12.19 -18.07 -25.03
CA PRO A 36 13.36 -17.45 -24.43
C PRO A 36 12.91 -16.58 -23.24
N ALA A 37 13.49 -16.84 -22.08
CA ALA A 37 13.31 -15.98 -20.92
C ALA A 37 14.08 -14.68 -21.17
N TYR A 38 13.38 -13.65 -21.64
CA TYR A 38 13.95 -12.31 -21.72
C TYR A 38 13.93 -11.69 -20.32
N ALA A 39 15.12 -11.38 -19.81
CA ALA A 39 15.23 -10.48 -18.67
C ALA A 39 15.02 -9.05 -19.16
N ILE A 40 14.28 -8.25 -18.38
CA ILE A 40 14.28 -6.80 -18.56
C ILE A 40 15.72 -6.35 -18.32
N SER A 41 16.34 -5.78 -19.35
CA SER A 41 17.71 -5.26 -19.22
C SER A 41 17.73 -4.07 -18.26
N PRO A 42 18.78 -3.90 -17.45
CA PRO A 42 18.93 -2.70 -16.63
C PRO A 42 18.84 -1.43 -17.50
N PRO A 43 18.20 -0.35 -17.01
CA PRO A 43 18.12 0.90 -17.76
C PRO A 43 19.52 1.46 -17.98
N THR A 44 19.78 1.93 -19.20
CA THR A 44 21.01 2.65 -19.54
C THR A 44 20.76 4.16 -19.49
N VAL A 45 21.68 4.90 -18.87
CA VAL A 45 21.62 6.37 -18.83
C VAL A 45 22.11 6.94 -20.16
N ASP A 46 21.31 7.79 -20.79
CA ASP A 46 21.74 8.63 -21.91
C ASP A 46 22.20 10.00 -21.39
N PRO A 47 23.51 10.32 -21.43
CA PRO A 47 24.02 11.61 -20.96
C PRO A 47 23.51 12.82 -21.76
N ALA A 48 23.01 12.61 -22.98
CA ALA A 48 22.48 13.68 -23.82
C ALA A 48 21.00 14.00 -23.55
N ALA A 49 20.29 13.16 -22.79
CA ALA A 49 18.86 13.28 -22.54
C ALA A 49 18.50 14.09 -21.27
N VAL A 50 19.33 15.07 -20.89
CA VAL A 50 19.06 15.93 -19.73
C VAL A 50 17.88 16.87 -20.05
N PRO A 51 16.82 16.92 -19.21
CA PRO A 51 15.70 17.85 -19.42
C PRO A 51 16.16 19.32 -19.36
N PRO A 52 15.43 20.25 -20.02
CA PRO A 52 15.74 21.67 -19.92
C PRO A 52 15.56 22.19 -18.49
N ASP A 53 16.47 23.08 -18.06
CA ASP A 53 16.37 23.83 -16.81
C ASP A 53 15.46 25.05 -17.00
N GLY A 54 14.15 24.79 -17.02
CA GLY A 54 13.11 25.82 -17.12
C GLY A 54 12.57 26.22 -15.74
N PRO A 55 11.77 27.31 -15.66
CA PRO A 55 11.07 27.65 -14.43
C PRO A 55 10.27 26.44 -13.90
N PRO A 56 10.29 26.17 -12.57
CA PRO A 56 9.50 25.11 -11.97
C PRO A 56 8.01 25.24 -12.32
N GLY A 57 7.41 24.14 -12.73
CA GLY A 57 5.99 24.10 -13.09
C GLY A 57 5.60 22.75 -13.66
N PRO A 58 4.30 22.41 -13.64
CA PRO A 58 3.82 21.14 -14.16
C PRO A 58 3.89 21.11 -15.70
N PRO A 59 4.10 19.93 -16.31
CA PRO A 59 4.07 19.79 -17.77
C PRO A 59 2.67 19.99 -18.37
N ALA A 60 1.62 19.98 -17.55
CA ALA A 60 0.24 20.22 -17.94
C ALA A 60 -0.53 20.95 -16.81
N PRO A 61 -1.63 21.66 -17.09
CA PRO A 61 -2.42 22.32 -16.05
C PRO A 61 -2.91 21.34 -14.98
N MET A 62 -2.65 21.68 -13.71
CA MET A 62 -3.07 20.90 -12.54
C MET A 62 -4.26 21.55 -11.85
N LYS A 63 -5.00 20.78 -11.07
CA LYS A 63 -6.06 21.27 -10.17
C LYS A 63 -6.05 20.52 -8.84
N GLN A 64 -6.34 21.24 -7.77
CA GLN A 64 -6.53 20.66 -6.45
C GLN A 64 -7.91 19.98 -6.36
N ASN A 65 -7.91 18.68 -6.06
CA ASN A 65 -9.14 17.87 -6.02
C ASN A 65 -9.58 17.49 -4.60
N SER A 66 -8.83 17.91 -3.58
CA SER A 66 -9.07 17.52 -2.18
C SER A 66 -8.63 18.62 -1.24
N TYR A 67 -9.15 18.59 -0.01
CA TYR A 67 -8.66 19.44 1.07
C TYR A 67 -7.22 19.05 1.42
N CYS A 68 -6.45 20.04 1.87
CA CYS A 68 -5.12 19.74 2.39
C CYS A 68 -5.20 18.88 3.64
N THR A 69 -4.26 17.94 3.74
CA THR A 69 -4.10 17.02 4.87
C THR A 69 -3.64 17.79 6.10
N GLU A 70 -4.35 17.63 7.20
CA GLU A 70 -3.91 18.09 8.52
C GLU A 70 -3.35 16.90 9.31
N VAL A 71 -2.21 17.12 10.01
CA VAL A 71 -1.59 16.11 10.86
C VAL A 71 -2.12 16.19 12.29
N GLY A 72 -2.29 15.01 12.90
CA GLY A 72 -2.66 14.87 14.30
C GLY A 72 -1.57 14.17 15.12
N VAL A 73 -1.77 14.16 16.43
CA VAL A 73 -0.93 13.42 17.37
C VAL A 73 -1.71 12.21 17.88
N LEU A 74 -1.06 11.05 17.92
CA LEU A 74 -1.68 9.84 18.48
C LEU A 74 -1.90 10.00 19.99
N PRO A 75 -3.05 9.58 20.54
CA PRO A 75 -3.30 9.63 21.98
C PRO A 75 -2.19 8.95 22.79
N GLY A 76 -1.73 9.62 23.86
CA GLY A 76 -0.66 9.10 24.72
C GLY A 76 0.76 9.31 24.18
N THR A 77 0.94 10.03 23.06
CA THR A 77 2.29 10.39 22.58
C THR A 77 2.98 11.33 23.57
N ASP A 78 4.16 10.93 24.05
CA ASP A 78 5.05 11.79 24.85
C ASP A 78 6.24 12.28 24.02
N PHE A 79 6.21 13.56 23.64
CA PHE A 79 7.28 14.20 22.86
C PHE A 79 8.53 14.55 23.68
N ARG A 80 8.52 14.32 25.00
CA ARG A 80 9.72 14.43 25.84
C ARG A 80 10.64 13.23 25.62
N LEU A 81 10.10 12.13 25.11
CA LEU A 81 10.87 10.93 24.78
C LEU A 81 11.48 11.06 23.40
N GLN A 82 12.75 10.67 23.31
CA GLN A 82 13.45 10.61 22.04
C GLN A 82 12.77 9.59 21.10
N PRO A 83 12.53 9.93 19.83
CA PRO A 83 12.05 8.96 18.84
C PRO A 83 13.03 7.80 18.68
N ARG A 84 12.51 6.56 18.64
CA ARG A 84 13.33 5.33 18.59
C ARG A 84 14.30 5.24 17.41
N TYR A 85 13.96 5.85 16.27
CA TYR A 85 14.87 5.86 15.12
C TYR A 85 16.17 6.62 15.41
N MET A 86 16.13 7.64 16.28
CA MET A 86 17.32 8.40 16.65
C MET A 86 18.24 7.60 17.58
N ASP A 87 17.65 6.80 18.47
CA ASP A 87 18.38 5.85 19.33
C ASP A 87 19.04 4.76 18.46
N MET A 88 18.27 4.17 17.53
CA MET A 88 18.73 3.10 16.63
C MET A 88 19.91 3.54 15.77
N LEU A 89 19.90 4.79 15.29
CA LEU A 89 20.98 5.37 14.48
C LEU A 89 22.10 6.01 15.32
N ASN A 90 21.97 6.00 16.65
CA ASN A 90 22.90 6.62 17.59
C ASN A 90 23.27 8.08 17.21
N LEU A 91 22.25 8.89 16.90
CA LEU A 91 22.47 10.24 16.35
C LEU A 91 23.22 11.17 17.31
N GLN A 92 23.05 10.98 18.62
CA GLN A 92 23.74 11.75 19.66
C GLN A 92 25.26 11.61 19.57
N GLU A 93 25.74 10.38 19.31
CA GLU A 93 27.16 10.12 19.10
C GLU A 93 27.61 10.63 17.73
N ALA A 94 26.84 10.38 16.67
CA ALA A 94 27.14 10.86 15.32
C ALA A 94 27.33 12.39 15.27
N TRP A 95 26.51 13.13 16.03
CA TRP A 95 26.57 14.59 16.10
C TRP A 95 27.81 15.17 16.77
N GLN A 96 28.62 14.37 17.46
CA GLN A 96 29.94 14.79 17.94
C GLN A 96 30.93 14.99 16.77
N PHE A 97 30.70 14.30 15.65
CA PHE A 97 31.54 14.38 14.45
C PHE A 97 31.02 15.38 13.42
N GLY A 98 29.70 15.56 13.34
CA GLY A 98 29.11 16.53 12.43
C GLY A 98 27.60 16.62 12.53
N ARG A 99 27.08 17.83 12.27
CA ARG A 99 25.63 18.13 12.27
C ARG A 99 25.12 18.65 10.92
N GLY A 100 25.91 18.48 9.86
CA GLY A 100 25.57 18.94 8.51
C GLY A 100 25.79 20.44 8.26
N ALA A 101 26.56 21.14 9.09
CA ALA A 101 26.86 22.56 8.86
C ALA A 101 27.48 22.78 7.46
N GLY A 102 26.97 23.77 6.73
CA GLY A 102 27.40 24.10 5.37
C GLY A 102 26.85 23.17 4.27
N GLN A 103 26.13 22.10 4.61
CA GLN A 103 25.48 21.24 3.63
C GLN A 103 24.11 21.79 3.25
N LYS A 104 23.79 21.76 1.96
CA LYS A 104 22.46 22.09 1.42
C LYS A 104 21.81 20.81 0.93
N VAL A 105 20.61 20.52 1.42
CA VAL A 105 19.82 19.34 1.02
C VAL A 105 18.57 19.82 0.30
N ALA A 106 18.34 19.33 -0.92
CA ALA A 106 17.09 19.55 -1.64
C ALA A 106 16.06 18.49 -1.21
N VAL A 107 14.84 18.93 -0.91
CA VAL A 107 13.72 18.05 -0.56
C VAL A 107 12.73 18.08 -1.73
N ILE A 108 12.71 17.00 -2.51
CA ILE A 108 11.76 16.81 -3.62
C ILE A 108 10.58 16.01 -3.06
N ASP A 109 9.53 16.71 -2.66
CA ASP A 109 8.41 16.14 -1.92
C ASP A 109 7.13 16.99 -2.15
N THR A 110 6.12 16.88 -1.30
CA THR A 110 4.83 17.58 -1.39
C THR A 110 4.87 19.07 -1.00
N GLY A 111 6.07 19.63 -0.87
CA GLY A 111 6.34 20.96 -0.33
C GLY A 111 6.74 20.92 1.15
N VAL A 112 7.19 22.06 1.68
CA VAL A 112 7.59 22.19 3.10
C VAL A 112 6.96 23.44 3.69
N THR A 113 6.11 23.27 4.70
CA THR A 113 5.50 24.41 5.39
C THR A 113 6.56 25.15 6.24
N PRO A 114 6.70 26.48 6.11
CA PRO A 114 7.58 27.28 6.95
C PRO A 114 7.28 27.08 8.43
N HIS A 115 8.33 26.85 9.21
CA HIS A 115 8.23 26.57 10.64
C HIS A 115 9.45 27.14 11.38
N PRO A 116 9.34 27.59 12.65
CA PRO A 116 10.49 28.10 13.42
C PRO A 116 11.66 27.12 13.55
N ARG A 117 11.39 25.81 13.40
CA ARG A 117 12.42 24.77 13.37
C ARG A 117 13.13 24.63 12.02
N PHE A 118 12.74 25.40 11.00
CA PHE A 118 13.41 25.51 9.71
C PHE A 118 13.90 26.95 9.47
N PRO A 119 14.83 27.47 10.28
CA PRO A 119 15.30 28.87 10.19
C PRO A 119 16.06 29.19 8.88
N HIS A 120 16.44 28.16 8.13
CA HIS A 120 17.20 28.25 6.88
C HIS A 120 16.47 27.57 5.72
N LEU A 121 15.13 27.49 5.76
CA LEU A 121 14.34 26.98 4.64
C LEU A 121 14.46 27.93 3.44
N ILE A 122 14.78 27.37 2.28
CA ILE A 122 14.96 28.11 1.03
C ILE A 122 13.90 27.59 0.05
N PRO A 123 13.17 28.48 -0.66
CA PRO A 123 12.23 28.06 -1.69
C PRO A 123 12.94 27.28 -2.81
N GLY A 124 12.32 26.18 -3.26
CA GLY A 124 12.86 25.25 -4.25
C GLY A 124 12.07 25.21 -5.57
N GLY A 125 10.92 25.88 -5.61
CA GLY A 125 9.97 25.79 -6.72
C GLY A 125 8.93 24.69 -6.52
N ASP A 126 7.92 24.70 -7.38
CA ASP A 126 6.78 23.79 -7.33
C ASP A 126 6.41 23.32 -8.74
N TYR A 127 6.40 22.00 -8.92
CA TYR A 127 6.08 21.33 -10.18
C TYR A 127 4.61 20.89 -10.26
N ILE A 128 3.74 21.38 -9.36
CA ILE A 128 2.31 21.07 -9.30
C ILE A 128 1.47 22.34 -9.52
N MET A 129 1.58 23.36 -8.66
CA MET A 129 0.73 24.56 -8.70
C MET A 129 1.47 25.85 -9.12
N SER A 130 2.72 25.74 -9.56
CA SER A 130 3.56 26.87 -9.99
C SER A 130 3.90 27.89 -8.88
N GLY A 131 4.09 27.40 -7.65
CA GLY A 131 4.59 28.16 -6.49
C GLY A 131 6.11 28.04 -6.21
N ASP A 132 6.49 28.34 -4.97
CA ASP A 132 7.87 28.38 -4.49
C ASP A 132 8.31 27.12 -3.71
N GLY A 133 7.40 26.16 -3.54
CA GLY A 133 7.61 24.91 -2.80
C GLY A 133 7.42 25.03 -1.28
N LEU A 134 7.03 26.21 -0.77
CA LEU A 134 6.82 26.46 0.67
C LEU A 134 5.37 26.22 1.13
N SER A 135 4.61 25.45 0.36
CA SER A 135 3.25 25.02 0.71
C SER A 135 3.20 23.52 0.66
N ASP A 136 2.84 22.89 1.78
CA ASP A 136 2.68 21.44 1.88
C ASP A 136 1.21 21.09 2.12
N CYS A 137 0.52 20.64 1.07
CA CYS A 137 -0.90 20.29 1.15
C CYS A 137 -1.13 18.84 1.59
N ASP A 138 -0.08 18.04 1.69
CA ASP A 138 -0.15 16.61 2.03
C ASP A 138 0.50 16.31 3.39
N ALA A 139 1.13 17.32 3.99
CA ALA A 139 1.89 17.27 5.24
C ALA A 139 3.12 16.33 5.23
N HIS A 140 3.40 15.66 4.12
CA HIS A 140 4.46 14.68 4.00
C HIS A 140 5.84 15.33 3.93
N GLY A 141 6.04 16.29 3.01
CA GLY A 141 7.33 16.94 2.82
C GLY A 141 7.80 17.73 4.04
N THR A 142 6.88 18.32 4.83
CA THR A 142 7.20 18.97 6.10
C THR A 142 7.73 17.96 7.13
N ILE A 143 7.14 16.75 7.19
CA ILE A 143 7.62 15.67 8.07
C ILE A 143 8.99 15.18 7.60
N VAL A 144 9.17 14.93 6.30
CA VAL A 144 10.44 14.49 5.72
C VAL A 144 11.55 15.52 5.99
N ALA A 145 11.31 16.79 5.71
CA ALA A 145 12.24 17.88 6.02
C ALA A 145 12.58 17.93 7.51
N SER A 146 11.62 17.61 8.39
CA SER A 146 11.86 17.62 9.84
C SER A 146 12.82 16.53 10.30
N VAL A 147 12.77 15.35 9.69
CA VAL A 147 13.68 14.24 9.95
C VAL A 147 15.09 14.57 9.46
N ILE A 148 15.19 15.25 8.32
CA ILE A 148 16.47 15.62 7.70
C ILE A 148 17.19 16.72 8.51
N GLY A 149 16.50 17.80 8.86
CA GLY A 149 17.19 19.02 9.26
C GLY A 149 16.43 19.99 10.15
N ALA A 150 15.36 19.57 10.84
CA ALA A 150 14.72 20.47 11.81
C ALA A 150 15.67 20.81 12.95
N ALA A 151 15.72 22.10 13.30
CA ALA A 151 16.37 22.56 14.52
C ALA A 151 15.78 21.83 15.75
N PRO A 152 16.57 21.61 16.82
CA PRO A 152 16.06 21.05 18.07
C PRO A 152 14.87 21.85 18.60
N ALA A 153 13.88 21.17 19.18
CA ALA A 153 12.80 21.85 19.88
C ALA A 153 13.30 22.36 21.23
N SER A 154 13.06 23.62 21.57
CA SER A 154 13.44 24.22 22.86
C SER A 154 12.52 23.82 24.03
N GLY A 155 11.94 22.61 23.99
CA GLY A 155 10.91 22.19 24.94
C GLY A 155 9.57 22.94 24.78
N ALA A 156 9.37 23.64 23.66
CA ALA A 156 8.10 24.30 23.37
C ALA A 156 6.99 23.25 23.22
N THR A 157 5.95 23.38 24.04
CA THR A 157 4.73 22.60 23.93
C THR A 157 4.17 22.75 22.52
N ALA A 158 3.71 21.65 21.93
CA ALA A 158 2.95 21.71 20.68
C ALA A 158 1.83 22.75 20.85
N PRO A 159 1.65 23.68 19.89
CA PRO A 159 0.57 24.64 19.99
C PRO A 159 -0.75 23.88 20.14
N PRO A 160 -1.69 24.38 20.98
CA PRO A 160 -2.98 23.73 21.12
C PRO A 160 -3.65 23.62 19.75
N ALA A 161 -4.29 22.47 19.49
CA ALA A 161 -5.05 22.26 18.26
C ALA A 161 -6.05 23.41 18.10
N ALA A 162 -5.87 24.24 17.07
CA ALA A 162 -6.79 25.33 16.80
C ALA A 162 -8.16 24.75 16.40
N PRO A 163 -9.29 25.33 16.88
CA PRO A 163 -10.61 24.88 16.48
C PRO A 163 -10.79 24.98 14.97
N ARG A 164 -11.24 23.85 14.42
CA ARG A 164 -11.42 23.56 12.99
C ARG A 164 -12.43 24.52 12.37
N LYS A 165 -12.00 25.33 11.41
CA LYS A 165 -12.89 25.80 10.35
C LYS A 165 -12.62 24.91 9.13
N PRO A 166 -13.65 24.35 8.48
CA PRO A 166 -13.49 23.82 7.14
C PRO A 166 -12.89 24.94 6.28
N VAL A 167 -11.63 24.81 5.89
CA VAL A 167 -11.06 25.67 4.86
C VAL A 167 -11.75 25.24 3.57
N THR A 168 -12.57 26.12 3.01
CA THR A 168 -13.19 25.89 1.70
C THR A 168 -12.09 25.58 0.68
N ILE A 169 -12.25 24.51 -0.10
CA ILE A 169 -11.46 24.30 -1.31
C ILE A 169 -11.63 25.59 -2.14
N PRO A 170 -10.58 26.34 -2.45
CA PRO A 170 -10.68 27.44 -3.40
C PRO A 170 -10.89 26.80 -4.77
N THR A 171 -12.14 26.48 -5.09
CA THR A 171 -12.54 26.00 -6.41
C THR A 171 -13.33 27.10 -7.11
N THR A 172 -12.93 27.41 -8.34
CA THR A 172 -13.70 28.23 -9.28
C THR A 172 -14.80 27.43 -9.97
N GLU A 173 -14.89 26.11 -9.73
CA GLU A 173 -15.96 25.27 -10.23
C GLU A 173 -17.25 25.55 -9.43
N PRO A 174 -18.39 25.81 -10.12
CA PRO A 174 -19.68 25.90 -9.46
C PRO A 174 -19.92 24.63 -8.64
N PRO A 175 -20.54 24.73 -7.45
CA PRO A 175 -20.90 23.54 -6.69
C PRO A 175 -21.70 22.59 -7.59
N PRO A 176 -21.42 21.26 -7.54
CA PRO A 176 -22.13 20.30 -8.37
C PRO A 176 -23.63 20.50 -8.18
N LYS A 177 -24.37 20.54 -9.30
CA LYS A 177 -25.82 20.74 -9.30
C LYS A 177 -26.42 19.71 -8.33
N ALA A 178 -27.23 20.19 -7.38
CA ALA A 178 -27.85 19.32 -6.39
C ALA A 178 -28.47 18.10 -7.08
N PRO A 179 -28.24 16.87 -6.60
CA PRO A 179 -28.91 15.72 -7.15
C PRO A 179 -30.43 15.99 -7.13
N PRO A 180 -31.18 15.52 -8.15
CA PRO A 180 -32.63 15.65 -8.13
C PRO A 180 -33.17 15.09 -6.80
N PRO A 181 -34.26 15.65 -6.24
CA PRO A 181 -34.81 15.20 -4.97
C PRO A 181 -34.90 13.68 -4.97
N GLN A 182 -34.09 13.04 -4.13
CA GLN A 182 -34.15 11.59 -4.03
C GLN A 182 -35.47 11.29 -3.33
N THR A 183 -36.40 10.68 -4.06
CA THR A 183 -37.61 10.15 -3.44
C THR A 183 -37.16 8.98 -2.58
N VAL A 184 -37.06 9.22 -1.27
CA VAL A 184 -36.92 8.13 -0.29
C VAL A 184 -38.27 7.43 -0.25
N THR A 185 -38.44 6.40 -1.07
CA THR A 185 -39.56 5.47 -0.91
C THR A 185 -39.23 4.64 0.32
N LEU A 186 -39.93 4.88 1.43
CA LEU A 186 -39.98 3.92 2.52
C LEU A 186 -40.61 2.65 1.94
N SER A 187 -39.81 1.61 1.70
CA SER A 187 -40.37 0.28 1.52
C SER A 187 -41.28 0.00 2.72
N PRO A 188 -42.51 -0.49 2.53
CA PRO A 188 -43.30 -0.94 3.66
C PRO A 188 -42.46 -1.96 4.42
N LEU A 189 -42.37 -1.79 5.74
CA LEU A 189 -41.76 -2.76 6.65
C LEU A 189 -42.23 -4.17 6.23
N PRO A 190 -41.36 -5.18 6.16
CA PRO A 190 -41.82 -6.55 5.97
C PRO A 190 -42.83 -6.81 7.08
N GLN A 191 -44.03 -7.20 6.66
CA GLN A 191 -45.13 -7.49 7.58
C GLN A 191 -44.62 -8.58 8.50
N THR A 192 -44.60 -8.31 9.81
CA THR A 192 -44.27 -9.33 10.79
C THR A 192 -45.29 -10.45 10.60
N VAL A 193 -44.87 -11.56 9.98
CA VAL A 193 -45.67 -12.77 9.93
C VAL A 193 -45.70 -13.29 11.35
N THR A 194 -46.79 -13.01 12.07
CA THR A 194 -47.08 -13.67 13.33
C THR A 194 -47.31 -15.14 13.03
N MET A 195 -46.26 -15.95 13.18
CA MET A 195 -46.38 -17.41 13.21
C MET A 195 -47.21 -17.77 14.45
N VAL A 196 -48.48 -18.07 14.26
CA VAL A 196 -49.30 -18.70 15.30
C VAL A 196 -48.75 -20.12 15.47
N PRO A 197 -48.22 -20.50 16.66
CA PRO A 197 -47.79 -21.86 16.89
C PRO A 197 -49.00 -22.80 16.76
N PRO A 198 -48.85 -23.99 16.17
CA PRO A 198 -49.91 -24.99 16.24
C PRO A 198 -50.21 -25.34 17.71
N PRO A 199 -51.48 -25.60 18.07
CA PRO A 199 -51.86 -25.98 19.42
C PRO A 199 -51.12 -27.26 19.84
N PRO A 200 -50.74 -27.39 21.12
CA PRO A 200 -50.02 -28.56 21.60
C PRO A 200 -50.83 -29.84 21.36
N GLU A 201 -50.15 -30.87 20.84
CA GLU A 201 -50.70 -32.22 20.74
C GLU A 201 -51.12 -32.69 22.13
N GLY A 202 -52.37 -33.13 22.25
CA GLY A 202 -52.90 -33.72 23.48
C GLY A 202 -52.10 -34.96 23.89
N PRO A 203 -52.11 -35.33 25.19
CA PRO A 203 -51.32 -36.45 25.68
C PRO A 203 -51.67 -37.74 24.92
N PRO A 204 -50.67 -38.58 24.58
CA PRO A 204 -50.93 -39.84 23.90
C PRO A 204 -51.78 -40.74 24.80
N GLY A 205 -52.98 -41.06 24.33
CA GLY A 205 -53.82 -42.08 24.95
C GLY A 205 -53.14 -43.46 24.84
N PRO A 206 -53.28 -44.33 25.86
CA PRO A 206 -52.74 -45.67 25.78
C PRO A 206 -53.54 -46.46 24.74
N PHE A 207 -52.90 -47.42 24.09
CA PHE A 207 -53.47 -48.38 23.14
C PHE A 207 -53.54 -47.87 21.68
N GLY A 208 -52.55 -48.29 20.88
CA GLY A 208 -52.61 -48.19 19.43
C GLY A 208 -53.80 -48.99 18.89
N ALA A 209 -54.57 -48.36 18.01
CA ALA A 209 -55.65 -49.02 17.28
C ALA A 209 -55.26 -49.20 15.79
N PRO A 210 -55.72 -50.30 15.16
CA PRO A 210 -55.07 -50.94 14.02
C PRO A 210 -55.40 -50.27 12.67
N PRO A 211 -54.62 -50.58 11.60
CA PRO A 211 -54.83 -49.95 10.30
C PRO A 211 -56.16 -50.37 9.67
N ALA A 212 -56.89 -49.37 9.13
CA ALA A 212 -58.08 -49.57 8.31
C ALA A 212 -57.71 -49.77 6.83
N PRO A 213 -58.54 -50.48 6.05
CA PRO A 213 -58.17 -51.13 4.80
C PRO A 213 -58.17 -50.18 3.59
N PRO A 214 -57.54 -50.58 2.47
CA PRO A 214 -57.46 -49.74 1.27
C PRO A 214 -58.83 -49.58 0.59
N PRO A 215 -59.16 -48.36 0.12
CA PRO A 215 -60.42 -48.07 -0.56
C PRO A 215 -60.45 -48.59 -2.02
N ALA A 216 -61.68 -48.85 -2.46
CA ALA A 216 -62.13 -49.46 -3.72
C ALA A 216 -62.02 -48.57 -4.96
#